data_AF-A0A947K8V7-F1
#
_entry.id   AF-A0A947K8V7-F1
#
_cell.length_a   1.000
_cell.length_b   1.000
_cell.length_c   1.000
_cell.angle_alpha   90.00
_cell.angle_beta   90.00
_cell.angle_gamma   90.00
#
_symmetry.space_group_name_H-M   'P 1'
#
loop_
_entity.id
_entity.type
_entity.pdbx_description
1 polymer ?
#
loop_
_entity_poly.entity_id
_entity_poly.type
_entity_poly.pdbx_seq_one_letter_code
_entity_poly.pdbx_strand_id
1 'polypeptide(L)'
;MEYRYHSQPGCGGCLFIFALLLLMTGGLPLLFNVLGVLFFSLLLLVFLGFAVFLGGSYLLRSKMAAYERSQTDDHNRFVFLLIHILVNIARIDGVVSREEINIIHNFFKYNLHYNQSQLFWVKELTREAIASETGLETLLADFKESFLYEPRLILLELIYRVITSKESVSPAELEIADQIARFLEISEYEHRAIRARYMGQSGSRSGRTRVSPTQGPDAYDILGLQSGASMEEVKKAYRALSMKYHPDKVNHLGSEFRTVAEEKMKEINVAYQQLKERLS
;
A
#
# COMPACT_ATOMS: atom_id res chain seq x y z
N MET A 1 36.84 77.74 14.57
CA MET A 1 35.46 77.85 15.11
C MET A 1 35.01 76.44 15.46
N GLU A 2 35.14 76.07 16.73
CA GLU A 2 34.68 74.77 17.25
C GLU A 2 33.19 74.85 17.58
N TYR A 3 32.37 74.00 16.97
CA TYR A 3 30.99 73.79 17.37
C TYR A 3 30.94 72.80 18.54
N ARG A 4 30.66 73.31 19.75
CA ARG A 4 30.35 72.47 20.92
C ARG A 4 28.92 71.93 20.78
N TYR A 5 28.80 70.61 20.69
CA TYR A 5 27.52 69.90 20.75
C TYR A 5 27.06 69.84 22.22
N HIS A 6 25.92 70.47 22.54
CA HIS A 6 25.28 70.30 23.84
C HIS A 6 24.47 68.99 23.83
N SER A 7 24.98 67.98 24.54
CA SER A 7 24.21 66.79 24.90
C SER A 7 23.12 67.16 25.91
N GLN A 8 21.85 67.07 25.50
CA GLN A 8 20.71 67.10 26.41
C GLN A 8 20.78 65.87 27.35
N PRO A 9 20.53 66.02 28.65
CA PRO A 9 20.40 64.86 29.53
C PRO A 9 19.15 64.08 29.11
N GLY A 10 19.35 62.83 28.68
CA GLY A 10 18.28 61.93 28.32
C GLY A 10 17.31 61.77 29.49
N CYS A 11 16.01 61.80 29.16
CA CYS A 11 14.86 61.57 30.01
C CYS A 11 14.84 60.12 30.59
N GLY A 12 15.86 59.75 31.35
CA GLY A 12 15.96 58.45 32.03
C GLY A 12 15.27 58.41 33.39
N GLY A 13 15.09 59.59 34.03
CA GLY A 13 14.44 59.71 35.33
C GLY A 13 12.95 59.34 35.33
N CYS A 14 12.23 59.60 34.24
CA CYS A 14 10.80 59.31 34.15
C CYS A 14 10.50 57.81 34.13
N LEU A 15 11.32 56.99 33.47
CA LEU A 15 11.18 55.53 33.48
C LEU A 15 11.46 54.93 34.86
N PHE A 16 12.44 55.49 35.57
CA PHE A 16 12.79 55.05 36.92
C PHE A 16 11.70 55.37 37.94
N ILE A 17 11.08 56.55 37.85
CA ILE A 17 9.97 56.96 38.72
C ILE A 17 8.72 56.13 38.44
N PHE A 18 8.43 55.82 37.17
CA PHE A 18 7.31 54.95 36.79
C PHE A 18 7.50 53.52 37.31
N ALA A 19 8.71 52.97 37.18
CA ALA A 19 9.06 51.66 37.72
C ALA A 19 8.96 51.61 39.25
N LEU A 20 9.38 52.68 39.95
CA LEU A 20 9.30 52.79 41.41
C LEU A 20 7.85 52.90 41.90
N LEU A 21 6.99 53.64 41.19
CA LEU A 21 5.54 53.74 41.46
C LEU A 21 4.82 52.40 41.26
N LEU A 22 5.15 51.65 40.21
CA LEU A 22 4.65 50.30 39.95
C LEU A 22 5.04 49.30 41.06
N LEU A 23 6.23 49.46 41.63
CA LEU A 23 6.74 48.65 42.73
C LEU A 23 6.05 48.98 44.06
N MET A 24 5.82 50.27 44.33
CA MET A 24 5.15 50.77 45.55
C MET A 24 3.64 50.52 45.58
N THR A 25 2.98 50.40 44.41
CA THR A 25 1.53 50.16 44.31
C THR A 25 1.14 48.69 44.24
N GLY A 26 2.09 47.76 44.41
CA GLY A 26 1.81 46.32 44.38
C GLY A 26 1.59 45.73 42.98
N GLY A 27 2.11 46.39 41.92
CA GLY A 27 2.02 45.89 40.55
C GLY A 27 2.94 44.72 40.22
N LEU A 28 4.05 44.56 40.96
CA LEU A 28 4.98 43.42 40.77
C LEU A 28 4.32 42.05 41.09
N PRO A 29 3.63 41.87 42.24
CA PRO A 29 2.85 40.66 42.52
C PRO A 29 1.77 40.37 41.46
N LEU A 30 1.11 41.41 40.94
CA LEU A 30 0.11 41.28 39.87
C LEU A 30 0.75 40.77 38.57
N LEU A 31 1.92 41.27 38.20
CA LEU A 31 2.65 40.84 37.00
C LEU A 31 3.12 39.38 37.13
N PHE A 32 3.65 38.98 38.29
CA PHE A 32 3.99 37.58 38.57
C PHE A 32 2.76 36.67 38.58
N ASN A 33 1.61 37.14 39.10
CA ASN A 33 0.35 36.40 39.03
C ASN A 33 -0.17 36.26 37.60
N VAL A 34 -0.12 37.31 36.79
CA VAL A 34 -0.55 37.26 35.37
C VAL A 34 0.38 36.35 34.57
N LEU A 35 1.70 36.48 34.74
CA LEU A 35 2.68 35.62 34.05
C LEU A 35 2.54 34.15 34.49
N GLY A 36 2.29 33.91 35.79
CA GLY A 36 1.99 32.59 36.33
C GLY A 36 0.72 32.01 35.73
N VAL A 37 -0.39 32.77 35.70
CA VAL A 37 -1.65 32.34 35.09
C VAL A 37 -1.47 32.01 33.60
N LEU A 38 -0.73 32.83 32.85
CA LEU A 38 -0.42 32.56 31.44
C LEU A 38 0.42 31.29 31.27
N PHE A 39 1.43 31.09 32.11
CA PHE A 39 2.28 29.90 32.08
C PHE A 39 1.50 28.62 32.41
N PHE A 40 0.71 28.63 33.49
CA PHE A 40 -0.12 27.48 33.86
C PHE A 40 -1.24 27.22 32.85
N SER A 41 -1.83 28.27 32.25
CA SER A 41 -2.80 28.14 31.17
C SER A 41 -2.17 27.49 29.93
N LEU A 42 -0.97 27.92 29.53
CA LEU A 42 -0.23 27.29 28.43
C LEU A 42 0.10 25.83 28.73
N LEU A 43 0.56 25.53 29.95
CA LEU A 43 0.87 24.16 30.38
C LEU A 43 -0.39 23.27 30.38
N LEU A 44 -1.53 23.80 30.83
CA LEU A 44 -2.82 23.13 30.78
C LEU A 44 -3.23 22.85 29.33
N LEU A 45 -3.08 23.80 28.41
CA LEU A 45 -3.38 23.61 26.99
C LEU A 45 -2.49 22.55 26.36
N VAL A 46 -1.19 22.53 26.69
CA VAL A 46 -0.26 21.49 26.23
C VAL A 46 -0.67 20.13 26.80
N PHE A 47 -0.99 20.05 28.08
CA PHE A 47 -1.41 18.81 28.72
C PHE A 47 -2.74 18.29 28.16
N LEU A 48 -3.70 19.18 27.92
CA LEU A 48 -4.98 18.84 27.31
C LEU A 48 -4.79 18.40 25.86
N GLY A 49 -3.93 19.08 25.09
CA GLY A 49 -3.53 18.65 23.75
C GLY A 49 -2.88 17.27 23.75
N PHE A 50 -1.98 17.00 24.70
CA PHE A 50 -1.35 15.70 24.87
C PHE A 50 -2.33 14.61 25.28
N ALA A 51 -3.26 14.90 26.19
CA ALA A 51 -4.31 13.98 26.60
C ALA A 51 -5.26 13.64 25.43
N VAL A 52 -5.66 14.64 24.63
CA VAL A 52 -6.45 14.43 23.41
C VAL A 52 -5.65 13.59 22.39
N PHE A 53 -4.37 13.87 22.21
CA PHE A 53 -3.50 13.10 21.31
C PHE A 53 -3.38 11.63 21.75
N LEU A 54 -3.10 11.37 23.04
CA LEU A 54 -3.05 10.02 23.59
C LEU A 54 -4.39 9.31 23.48
N GLY A 55 -5.49 9.97 23.89
CA GLY A 55 -6.84 9.41 23.79
C GLY A 55 -7.23 9.08 22.34
N GLY A 56 -6.93 9.98 21.40
CA GLY A 56 -7.14 9.75 19.98
C GLY A 56 -6.32 8.58 19.44
N SER A 57 -5.03 8.50 19.80
CA SER A 57 -4.15 7.40 19.39
C SER A 57 -4.62 6.04 19.95
N TYR A 58 -5.12 6.01 21.18
CA TYR A 58 -5.68 4.81 21.81
C TYR A 58 -6.97 4.36 21.11
N LEU A 59 -7.88 5.30 20.80
CA LEU A 59 -9.10 4.99 20.05
C LEU A 59 -8.82 4.50 18.63
N LEU A 60 -7.76 5.02 17.99
CA LEU A 60 -7.32 4.53 16.68
C LEU A 60 -6.78 3.09 16.77
N ARG A 61 -5.89 2.81 17.73
CA ARG A 61 -5.36 1.46 17.96
C ARG A 61 -6.45 0.46 18.30
N SER A 62 -7.44 0.85 19.11
CA SER A 62 -8.54 -0.04 19.49
C SER A 62 -9.45 -0.38 18.30
N LYS A 63 -9.70 0.56 17.39
CA LYS A 63 -10.44 0.31 16.14
C LYS A 63 -9.68 -0.63 15.20
N MET A 64 -8.37 -0.46 15.07
CA MET A 64 -7.52 -1.37 14.27
C MET A 64 -7.54 -2.77 14.83
N ALA A 65 -7.29 -2.92 16.13
CA ALA A 65 -7.33 -4.21 16.81
C ALA A 65 -8.72 -4.85 16.79
N ALA A 66 -9.80 -4.06 16.69
CA ALA A 66 -11.15 -4.59 16.49
C ALA A 66 -11.35 -5.11 15.06
N TYR A 67 -10.82 -4.42 14.05
CA TYR A 67 -10.84 -4.90 12.67
C TYR A 67 -10.02 -6.18 12.51
N GLU A 68 -8.77 -6.19 12.96
CA GLU A 68 -7.88 -7.35 12.89
C GLU A 68 -8.50 -8.59 13.55
N ARG A 69 -9.06 -8.43 14.76
CA ARG A 69 -9.79 -9.53 15.46
C ARG A 69 -11.09 -9.97 14.78
N SER A 70 -11.65 -9.15 13.89
CA SER A 70 -12.87 -9.52 13.14
C SER A 70 -12.57 -10.39 11.93
N GLN A 71 -11.32 -10.43 11.48
CA GLN A 71 -10.89 -11.21 10.33
C GLN A 71 -10.25 -12.53 10.76
N THR A 72 -10.06 -13.44 9.81
CA THR A 72 -9.34 -14.70 10.03
C THR A 72 -7.84 -14.43 10.18
N ASP A 73 -7.15 -15.30 10.92
CA ASP A 73 -5.68 -15.23 11.05
C ASP A 73 -5.00 -15.31 9.68
N ASP A 74 -5.50 -16.17 8.79
CA ASP A 74 -5.00 -16.30 7.42
C ASP A 74 -5.17 -15.01 6.60
N HIS A 75 -6.31 -14.32 6.71
CA HIS A 75 -6.52 -13.01 6.07
C HIS A 75 -5.50 -12.00 6.58
N ASN A 76 -5.39 -11.86 7.91
CA ASN A 76 -4.48 -10.90 8.53
C ASN A 76 -3.04 -11.17 8.09
N ARG A 77 -2.63 -12.44 8.08
CA ARG A 77 -1.31 -12.88 7.64
C ARG A 77 -1.05 -12.60 6.17
N PHE A 78 -2.03 -12.86 5.30
CA PHE A 78 -1.89 -12.62 3.87
C PHE A 78 -1.73 -11.14 3.57
N VAL A 79 -2.58 -10.27 4.15
CA VAL A 79 -2.50 -8.82 3.95
C VAL A 79 -1.19 -8.26 4.51
N PHE A 80 -0.77 -8.73 5.69
CA PHE A 80 0.51 -8.37 6.29
C PHE A 80 1.67 -8.67 5.33
N LEU A 81 1.76 -9.91 4.84
CA LEU A 81 2.85 -10.31 3.94
C LEU A 81 2.77 -9.60 2.58
N LEU A 82 1.57 -9.45 2.01
CA LEU A 82 1.35 -8.70 0.78
C LEU A 82 1.90 -7.28 0.90
N ILE A 83 1.54 -6.53 1.95
CA ILE A 83 2.00 -5.15 2.14
C ILE A 83 3.52 -5.11 2.33
N HIS A 84 4.09 -6.01 3.16
CA HIS A 84 5.53 -6.06 3.37
C HIS A 84 6.32 -6.39 2.09
N ILE A 85 5.79 -7.27 1.24
CA ILE A 85 6.36 -7.60 -0.07
C ILE A 85 6.27 -6.40 -1.01
N LEU A 86 5.10 -5.75 -1.12
CA LEU A 86 4.93 -4.57 -1.97
C LEU A 86 5.86 -3.41 -1.56
N VAL A 87 6.03 -3.20 -0.25
CA VAL A 87 6.96 -2.19 0.27
C VAL A 87 8.41 -2.54 -0.02
N ASN A 88 8.79 -3.82 0.05
CA ASN A 88 10.13 -4.28 -0.35
C ASN A 88 10.38 -4.07 -1.85
N ILE A 89 9.39 -4.31 -2.71
CA ILE A 89 9.47 -4.03 -4.15
C ILE A 89 9.63 -2.52 -4.38
N ALA A 90 8.83 -1.69 -3.72
CA ALA A 90 8.92 -0.23 -3.83
C ALA A 90 10.22 0.36 -3.28
N ARG A 91 10.99 -0.41 -2.50
CA ARG A 91 12.28 -0.02 -1.91
C ARG A 91 13.47 -0.27 -2.84
N ILE A 92 13.28 -0.90 -3.99
CA ILE A 92 14.39 -1.26 -4.91
C ILE A 92 15.26 -0.06 -5.26
N ASP A 93 14.64 1.09 -5.55
CA ASP A 93 15.34 2.32 -5.94
C ASP A 93 15.87 3.13 -4.74
N GLY A 94 15.83 2.55 -3.53
CA GLY A 94 16.32 3.15 -2.29
C GLY A 94 15.18 3.39 -1.28
N VAL A 95 14.89 4.65 -0.98
CA VAL A 95 13.84 4.98 0.00
C VAL A 95 12.47 4.93 -0.67
N VAL A 96 11.51 4.29 -0.02
CA VAL A 96 10.12 4.20 -0.49
C VAL A 96 9.54 5.61 -0.60
N SER A 97 9.19 6.01 -1.83
CA SER A 97 8.69 7.36 -2.11
C SER A 97 7.24 7.53 -1.64
N ARG A 98 6.79 8.79 -1.49
CA ARG A 98 5.37 9.08 -1.18
C ARG A 98 4.43 8.59 -2.28
N GLU A 99 4.90 8.58 -3.52
CA GLU A 99 4.10 8.13 -4.66
C GLU A 99 3.86 6.62 -4.59
N GLU A 100 4.89 5.84 -4.28
CA GLU A 100 4.78 4.40 -4.06
C GLU A 100 3.78 4.05 -2.95
N ILE A 101 3.85 4.80 -1.84
CA ILE A 101 2.91 4.64 -0.72
C ILE A 101 1.48 4.94 -1.16
N ASN A 102 1.28 5.99 -1.98
CA ASN A 102 -0.03 6.33 -2.51
C ASN A 102 -0.56 5.27 -3.48
N ILE A 103 0.29 4.72 -4.34
CA ILE A 103 -0.04 3.62 -5.25
C ILE A 103 -0.55 2.41 -4.46
N ILE A 104 0.19 1.99 -3.41
CA ILE A 104 -0.24 0.89 -2.54
C ILE A 104 -1.59 1.22 -1.89
N HIS A 105 -1.76 2.39 -1.28
CA HIS A 105 -3.02 2.73 -0.61
C HIS A 105 -4.21 2.83 -1.58
N ASN A 106 -4.00 3.40 -2.76
CA ASN A 106 -5.02 3.50 -3.81
C ASN A 106 -5.40 2.13 -4.34
N PHE A 107 -4.43 1.22 -4.48
CA PHE A 107 -4.70 -0.16 -4.84
C PHE A 107 -5.65 -0.84 -3.86
N PHE A 108 -5.35 -0.80 -2.56
CA PHE A 108 -6.24 -1.38 -1.55
C PHE A 108 -7.63 -0.71 -1.56
N LYS A 109 -7.68 0.61 -1.72
CA LYS A 109 -8.94 1.37 -1.73
C LYS A 109 -9.82 1.07 -2.94
N TYR A 110 -9.25 1.09 -4.14
CA TYR A 110 -10.01 1.09 -5.39
C TYR A 110 -10.06 -0.28 -6.06
N ASN A 111 -8.98 -1.07 -5.97
CA ASN A 111 -8.92 -2.41 -6.59
C ASN A 111 -9.38 -3.51 -5.63
N LEU A 112 -9.15 -3.37 -4.32
CA LEU A 112 -9.65 -4.31 -3.31
C LEU A 112 -10.87 -3.78 -2.55
N HIS A 113 -11.37 -2.60 -2.90
CA HIS A 113 -12.57 -1.97 -2.33
C HIS A 113 -12.53 -1.77 -0.80
N TYR A 114 -11.35 -1.53 -0.23
CA TYR A 114 -11.23 -1.30 1.21
C TYR A 114 -11.93 -0.01 1.62
N ASN A 115 -12.75 -0.11 2.66
CA ASN A 115 -13.38 1.03 3.29
C ASN A 115 -12.38 1.83 4.16
N GLN A 116 -12.82 2.97 4.69
CA GLN A 116 -11.93 3.85 5.45
C GLN A 116 -11.31 3.19 6.69
N SER A 117 -12.07 2.37 7.42
CA SER A 117 -11.56 1.65 8.60
C SER A 117 -10.46 0.66 8.23
N GLN A 118 -10.64 -0.06 7.13
CA GLN A 118 -9.65 -1.01 6.60
C GLN A 118 -8.39 -0.30 6.11
N LEU A 119 -8.54 0.85 5.45
CA LEU A 119 -7.41 1.66 4.99
C LEU A 119 -6.57 2.22 6.12
N PHE A 120 -7.14 2.45 7.31
CA PHE A 120 -6.31 2.81 8.47
C PHE A 120 -5.38 1.68 8.86
N TRP A 121 -5.87 0.44 8.87
CA TRP A 121 -5.04 -0.73 9.15
C TRP A 121 -3.95 -0.94 8.09
N VAL A 122 -4.30 -0.85 6.79
CA VAL A 122 -3.32 -0.88 5.69
C VAL A 122 -2.24 0.18 5.88
N LYS A 123 -2.59 1.42 6.23
CA LYS A 123 -1.61 2.49 6.48
C LYS A 123 -0.66 2.18 7.63
N GLU A 124 -1.16 1.51 8.66
CA GLU A 124 -0.32 1.09 9.80
C GLU A 124 0.65 0.00 9.36
N LEU A 125 0.17 -1.04 8.67
CA LEU A 125 1.00 -2.10 8.11
C LEU A 125 2.05 -1.57 7.13
N THR A 126 1.69 -0.59 6.30
CA THR A 126 2.65 0.08 5.40
C THR A 126 3.73 0.80 6.19
N ARG A 127 3.37 1.49 7.28
CA ARG A 127 4.35 2.17 8.15
C ARG A 127 5.29 1.18 8.82
N GLU A 128 4.74 0.08 9.34
CA GLU A 128 5.51 -1.01 9.93
C GLU A 128 6.48 -1.61 8.90
N ALA A 129 5.98 -1.92 7.71
CA ALA A 129 6.80 -2.46 6.62
C ALA A 129 7.93 -1.52 6.19
N ILE A 130 7.68 -0.20 6.18
CA ILE A 130 8.71 0.81 5.87
C ILE A 130 9.80 0.82 6.95
N ALA A 131 9.43 0.66 8.21
CA ALA A 131 10.36 0.63 9.34
C ALA A 131 11.08 -0.73 9.50
N SER A 132 10.55 -1.78 8.87
CA SER A 132 11.09 -3.14 8.95
C SER A 132 12.32 -3.34 8.05
N GLU A 133 13.34 -3.99 8.62
CA GLU A 133 14.56 -4.45 7.94
C GLU A 133 14.42 -5.86 7.33
N THR A 134 13.25 -6.49 7.45
CA THR A 134 13.01 -7.83 6.90
C THR A 134 13.11 -7.82 5.38
N GLY A 135 14.05 -8.62 4.86
CA GLY A 135 14.27 -8.77 3.42
C GLY A 135 13.16 -9.56 2.71
N LEU A 136 13.05 -9.34 1.40
CA LEU A 136 12.06 -9.98 0.54
C LEU A 136 12.07 -11.51 0.62
N GLU A 137 13.26 -12.14 0.60
CA GLU A 137 13.37 -13.62 0.64
C GLU A 137 12.75 -14.23 1.90
N THR A 138 12.96 -13.60 3.06
CA THR A 138 12.37 -14.05 4.33
C THR A 138 10.84 -13.97 4.29
N LEU A 139 10.29 -12.88 3.74
CA LEU A 139 8.85 -12.70 3.59
C LEU A 139 8.25 -13.73 2.63
N LEU A 140 8.95 -14.06 1.54
CA LEU A 140 8.49 -15.07 0.58
C LEU A 140 8.57 -16.48 1.15
N ALA A 141 9.60 -16.79 1.94
CA ALA A 141 9.72 -18.08 2.63
C ALA A 141 8.57 -18.27 3.62
N ASP A 142 8.30 -17.25 4.42
CA ASP A 142 7.19 -17.19 5.36
C ASP A 142 5.83 -17.33 4.66
N PHE A 143 5.65 -16.64 3.53
CA PHE A 143 4.45 -16.78 2.70
C PHE A 143 4.27 -18.21 2.19
N LYS A 144 5.34 -18.84 1.72
CA LYS A 144 5.33 -20.21 1.19
C LYS A 144 5.02 -21.25 2.26
N GLU A 145 5.46 -21.02 3.50
CA GLU A 145 5.16 -21.87 4.66
C GLU A 145 3.73 -21.66 5.16
N SER A 146 3.26 -20.41 5.18
CA SER A 146 1.92 -20.05 5.66
C SER A 146 0.81 -20.49 4.70
N PHE A 147 1.07 -20.50 3.39
CA PHE A 147 0.03 -20.70 2.38
C PHE A 147 0.30 -21.83 1.38
N LEU A 148 -0.80 -22.47 0.98
CA LEU A 148 -0.85 -23.43 -0.13
C LEU A 148 -0.53 -22.76 -1.47
N TYR A 149 -0.60 -23.54 -2.55
CA TYR A 149 -0.21 -23.09 -3.89
C TYR A 149 -1.14 -21.98 -4.44
N GLU A 150 -2.45 -22.10 -4.24
CA GLU A 150 -3.44 -21.21 -4.85
C GLU A 150 -3.31 -19.74 -4.40
N PRO A 151 -3.12 -19.42 -3.09
CA PRO A 151 -2.80 -18.06 -2.64
C PRO A 151 -1.55 -17.45 -3.27
N ARG A 152 -0.55 -18.26 -3.68
CA ARG A 152 0.68 -17.76 -4.34
C ARG A 152 0.36 -17.14 -5.70
N LEU A 153 -0.58 -17.74 -6.44
CA LEU A 153 -1.06 -17.21 -7.71
C LEU A 153 -1.77 -15.86 -7.50
N ILE A 154 -2.58 -15.74 -6.44
CA ILE A 154 -3.25 -14.48 -6.10
C ILE A 154 -2.22 -13.42 -5.71
N LEU A 155 -1.24 -13.73 -4.86
CA LEU A 155 -0.17 -12.81 -4.51
C LEU A 155 0.54 -12.26 -5.75
N LEU A 156 0.93 -13.15 -6.68
CA LEU A 156 1.60 -12.73 -7.92
C LEU A 156 0.72 -11.85 -8.81
N GLU A 157 -0.57 -12.19 -8.95
CA GLU A 157 -1.56 -11.36 -9.67
C GLU A 157 -1.66 -9.96 -9.06
N LEU A 158 -1.73 -9.86 -7.72
CA LEU A 158 -1.79 -8.57 -7.02
C LEU A 158 -0.52 -7.75 -7.21
N ILE A 159 0.65 -8.38 -7.16
CA ILE A 159 1.95 -7.71 -7.38
C ILE A 159 1.99 -7.07 -8.77
N TYR A 160 1.63 -7.82 -9.83
CA TYR A 160 1.60 -7.25 -11.17
C TYR A 160 0.56 -6.14 -11.31
N ARG A 161 -0.63 -6.28 -10.71
CA ARG A 161 -1.64 -5.20 -10.70
C ARG A 161 -1.08 -3.91 -10.09
N VAL A 162 -0.37 -4.01 -8.97
CA VAL A 162 0.24 -2.83 -8.32
C VAL A 162 1.34 -2.23 -9.19
N ILE A 163 2.29 -3.04 -9.66
CA ILE A 163 3.42 -2.57 -10.49
C ILE A 163 2.92 -1.87 -11.77
N THR A 164 1.88 -2.41 -12.40
CA THR A 164 1.30 -1.86 -13.64
C THR A 164 0.29 -0.73 -13.44
N SER A 165 -0.10 -0.43 -12.19
CA SER A 165 -0.94 0.73 -11.90
C SER A 165 -0.20 2.07 -12.00
N LYS A 166 1.13 2.02 -12.11
CA LYS A 166 2.03 3.16 -12.24
C LYS A 166 2.01 3.71 -13.66
N GLU A 167 2.28 5.01 -13.82
CA GLU A 167 2.41 5.64 -15.15
C GLU A 167 3.53 5.01 -15.99
N SER A 168 4.65 4.67 -15.34
CA SER A 168 5.78 3.96 -15.95
C SER A 168 6.16 2.76 -15.12
N VAL A 169 6.24 1.60 -15.77
CA VAL A 169 6.67 0.35 -15.13
C VAL A 169 8.19 0.27 -15.13
N SER A 170 8.80 0.16 -13.94
CA SER A 170 10.25 -0.01 -13.81
C SER A 170 10.67 -1.43 -14.23
N PRO A 171 11.70 -1.58 -15.08
CA PRO A 171 12.25 -2.89 -15.43
C PRO A 171 12.73 -3.69 -14.20
N ALA A 172 13.24 -3.01 -13.18
CA ALA A 172 13.74 -3.66 -11.96
C ALA A 172 12.59 -4.30 -11.16
N GLU A 173 11.44 -3.62 -11.07
CA GLU A 173 10.26 -4.17 -10.40
C GLU A 173 9.70 -5.40 -11.12
N LEU A 174 9.74 -5.38 -12.46
CA LEU A 174 9.35 -6.54 -13.26
C LEU A 174 10.30 -7.72 -13.05
N GLU A 175 11.61 -7.46 -12.98
CA GLU A 175 12.58 -8.50 -12.68
C GLU A 175 12.36 -9.11 -11.30
N ILE A 176 12.03 -8.28 -10.29
CA ILE A 176 11.69 -8.78 -8.96
C ILE A 176 10.38 -9.58 -8.99
N ALA A 177 9.35 -9.14 -9.69
CA ALA A 177 8.13 -9.93 -9.85
C ALA A 177 8.41 -11.30 -10.50
N ASP A 178 9.31 -11.33 -11.49
CA ASP A 178 9.76 -12.57 -12.14
C ASP A 178 10.56 -13.46 -11.16
N GLN A 179 11.38 -12.88 -10.28
CA GLN A 179 12.09 -13.61 -9.20
C GLN A 179 11.13 -14.16 -8.14
N ILE A 180 10.13 -13.38 -7.74
CA ILE A 180 9.09 -13.79 -6.78
C ILE A 180 8.33 -15.00 -7.31
N ALA A 181 7.95 -15.01 -8.59
CA ALA A 181 7.27 -16.14 -9.20
C ALA A 181 8.09 -17.44 -9.09
N ARG A 182 9.40 -17.37 -9.39
CA ARG A 182 10.32 -18.50 -9.25
C ARG A 182 10.47 -18.94 -7.80
N PHE A 183 10.61 -18.01 -6.86
CA PHE A 183 10.76 -18.31 -5.43
C PHE A 183 9.52 -19.00 -4.85
N LEU A 184 8.33 -18.55 -5.25
CA LEU A 184 7.05 -19.13 -4.85
C LEU A 184 6.75 -20.47 -5.54
N GLU A 185 7.67 -20.96 -6.38
CA GLU A 185 7.55 -22.19 -7.17
C GLU A 185 6.34 -22.17 -8.11
N ILE A 186 5.95 -20.98 -8.57
CA ILE A 186 4.89 -20.84 -9.56
C ILE A 186 5.43 -21.37 -10.89
N SER A 187 4.68 -22.26 -11.54
CA SER A 187 5.13 -22.84 -12.80
C SER A 187 5.40 -21.74 -13.85
N GLU A 188 6.46 -21.92 -14.65
CA GLU A 188 6.83 -20.99 -15.73
C GLU A 188 5.67 -20.68 -16.68
N TYR A 189 4.79 -21.65 -16.88
CA TYR A 189 3.57 -21.51 -17.66
C TYR A 189 2.59 -20.51 -17.04
N GLU A 190 2.29 -20.67 -15.74
CA GLU A 190 1.37 -19.80 -15.02
C GLU A 190 1.96 -18.40 -14.86
N HIS A 191 3.24 -18.32 -14.52
CA HIS A 191 3.94 -17.05 -14.45
C HIS A 191 3.86 -16.31 -15.79
N ARG A 192 4.14 -16.98 -16.92
CA ARG A 192 4.00 -16.37 -18.25
C ARG A 192 2.58 -15.90 -18.54
N ALA A 193 1.56 -16.70 -18.21
CA ALA A 193 0.16 -16.34 -18.42
C ALA A 193 -0.27 -15.12 -17.59
N ILE A 194 0.16 -15.04 -16.32
CA ILE A 194 -0.07 -13.90 -15.44
C ILE A 194 0.66 -12.67 -15.99
N ARG A 195 1.95 -12.79 -16.29
CA ARG A 195 2.77 -11.69 -16.82
C ARG A 195 2.25 -11.15 -18.14
N ALA A 196 1.86 -12.02 -19.08
CA ALA A 196 1.36 -11.63 -20.40
C ALA A 196 0.10 -10.75 -20.32
N ARG A 197 -0.78 -11.00 -19.35
CA ARG A 197 -1.97 -10.17 -19.12
C ARG A 197 -1.61 -8.71 -18.82
N TYR A 198 -0.61 -8.47 -17.98
CA TYR A 198 -0.25 -7.12 -17.55
C TYR A 198 0.75 -6.45 -18.50
N MET A 199 1.59 -7.24 -19.18
CA MET A 199 2.58 -6.73 -20.14
C MET A 199 2.02 -6.56 -21.56
N GLY A 200 0.94 -7.28 -21.90
CA GLY A 200 0.33 -7.36 -23.22
C GLY A 200 -0.31 -6.07 -23.74
N GLN A 201 -0.27 -4.98 -22.96
CA GLN A 201 -0.74 -3.67 -23.37
C GLN A 201 0.39 -2.72 -23.85
N SER A 202 1.66 -3.06 -23.58
CA SER A 202 2.81 -2.15 -23.85
C SER A 202 3.81 -2.67 -24.89
N GLY A 203 3.58 -3.87 -25.46
CA GLY A 203 4.63 -4.62 -26.18
C GLY A 203 4.47 -4.85 -27.68
N SER A 204 3.44 -4.35 -28.36
CA SER A 204 3.28 -4.54 -29.82
C SER A 204 4.16 -3.59 -30.65
N ARG A 205 5.49 -3.69 -30.49
CA ARG A 205 6.50 -3.12 -31.41
C ARG A 205 7.74 -4.00 -31.53
N SER A 206 7.60 -5.31 -31.79
CA SER A 206 8.67 -6.02 -32.52
C SER A 206 8.20 -7.30 -33.19
N GLY A 207 8.34 -7.30 -34.52
CA GLY A 207 8.19 -8.40 -35.49
C GLY A 207 7.82 -9.80 -34.99
N ARG A 208 6.52 -10.09 -34.98
CA ARG A 208 5.96 -11.41 -35.35
C ARG A 208 4.52 -11.18 -35.81
N THR A 209 4.15 -11.91 -36.86
CA THR A 209 2.92 -11.88 -37.67
C THR A 209 1.71 -11.18 -37.03
N ARG A 210 1.15 -10.19 -37.74
CA ARG A 210 -0.05 -9.42 -37.35
C ARG A 210 -1.21 -10.35 -36.95
N VAL A 211 -1.44 -10.50 -35.66
CA VAL A 211 -2.78 -10.75 -35.11
C VAL A 211 -3.39 -9.36 -34.87
N SER A 212 -4.63 -9.15 -35.33
CA SER A 212 -5.29 -7.84 -35.41
C SER A 212 -5.30 -7.05 -34.09
N PRO A 213 -5.23 -5.70 -34.12
CA PRO A 213 -5.09 -4.85 -32.93
C PRO A 213 -6.37 -4.63 -32.12
N THR A 214 -7.38 -5.50 -32.22
CA THR A 214 -8.75 -5.22 -31.73
C THR A 214 -9.25 -6.15 -30.64
N GLN A 215 -8.44 -7.08 -30.14
CA GLN A 215 -8.92 -8.11 -29.21
C GLN A 215 -7.95 -8.23 -28.03
N GLY A 216 -8.48 -8.47 -26.82
CA GLY A 216 -7.69 -8.71 -25.61
C GLY A 216 -6.75 -9.91 -25.73
N PRO A 217 -6.10 -10.35 -24.64
CA PRO A 217 -5.21 -11.53 -24.68
C PRO A 217 -5.90 -12.72 -25.37
N ASP A 218 -5.18 -13.45 -26.23
CA ASP A 218 -5.75 -14.57 -26.99
C ASP A 218 -6.32 -15.61 -26.01
N ALA A 219 -7.43 -16.24 -26.38
CA ALA A 219 -8.06 -17.24 -25.53
C ALA A 219 -7.12 -18.43 -25.25
N TYR A 220 -6.22 -18.74 -26.20
CA TYR A 220 -5.12 -19.68 -25.98
C TYR A 220 -4.19 -19.19 -24.87
N ASP A 221 -3.73 -17.93 -24.90
CA ASP A 221 -2.85 -17.34 -23.89
C ASP A 221 -3.49 -17.31 -22.49
N ILE A 222 -4.80 -17.03 -22.39
CA ILE A 222 -5.54 -17.03 -21.11
C ILE A 222 -5.57 -18.44 -20.50
N LEU A 223 -5.73 -19.47 -21.33
CA LEU A 223 -5.61 -20.86 -20.89
C LEU A 223 -4.14 -21.32 -20.79
N GLY A 224 -3.20 -20.48 -21.22
CA GLY A 224 -1.75 -20.67 -21.35
C GLY A 224 -1.32 -21.58 -22.52
N LEU A 225 -2.23 -21.99 -23.37
CA LEU A 225 -1.97 -22.93 -24.45
C LEU A 225 -1.27 -22.26 -25.63
N GLN A 226 -0.58 -23.07 -26.45
CA GLN A 226 -0.11 -22.61 -27.76
C GLN A 226 -1.28 -22.46 -28.73
N SER A 227 -1.21 -21.48 -29.63
CA SER A 227 -2.20 -21.32 -30.70
C SER A 227 -2.30 -22.60 -31.53
N GLY A 228 -3.52 -23.07 -31.76
CA GLY A 228 -3.79 -24.31 -32.49
C GLY A 228 -3.84 -25.56 -31.60
N ALA A 229 -3.80 -25.41 -30.27
CA ALA A 229 -4.06 -26.51 -29.34
C ALA A 229 -5.43 -27.18 -29.64
N SER A 230 -5.45 -28.50 -29.51
CA SER A 230 -6.64 -29.32 -29.73
C SER A 230 -7.73 -29.06 -28.69
N MET A 231 -8.97 -29.39 -29.02
CA MET A 231 -10.09 -29.25 -28.07
C MET A 231 -9.91 -30.09 -26.79
N GLU A 232 -9.16 -31.19 -26.85
CA GLU A 232 -8.80 -31.99 -25.68
C GLU A 232 -7.84 -31.26 -24.73
N GLU A 233 -6.81 -30.62 -25.30
CA GLU A 233 -5.86 -29.79 -24.54
C GLU A 233 -6.56 -28.58 -23.92
N VAL A 234 -7.46 -27.94 -24.67
CA VAL A 234 -8.32 -26.84 -24.18
C VAL A 234 -9.15 -27.27 -22.96
N LYS A 235 -9.83 -28.42 -23.03
CA LYS A 235 -10.60 -28.96 -21.89
C LYS A 235 -9.71 -29.30 -20.69
N LYS A 236 -8.52 -29.84 -20.94
CA LYS A 236 -7.56 -30.20 -19.88
C LYS A 236 -7.05 -28.95 -19.16
N ALA A 237 -6.64 -27.93 -19.90
CA ALA A 237 -6.17 -26.66 -19.35
C ALA A 237 -7.27 -25.95 -18.57
N TYR A 238 -8.49 -25.89 -19.13
CA TYR A 238 -9.66 -25.32 -18.45
C TYR A 238 -9.88 -25.97 -17.07
N ARG A 239 -9.97 -27.29 -17.00
CA ARG A 239 -10.18 -28.00 -15.71
C ARG A 239 -9.08 -27.71 -14.70
N ALA A 240 -7.82 -27.73 -15.16
CA ALA A 240 -6.68 -27.46 -14.29
C ALA A 240 -6.71 -26.03 -13.72
N LEU A 241 -6.98 -25.03 -14.56
CA LEU A 241 -7.08 -23.63 -14.14
C LEU A 241 -8.31 -23.39 -13.25
N SER A 242 -9.45 -24.01 -13.56
CA SER A 242 -10.66 -23.90 -12.72
C SER A 242 -10.44 -24.44 -11.32
N MET A 243 -9.66 -25.51 -11.14
CA MET A 243 -9.33 -26.03 -9.81
C MET A 243 -8.42 -25.10 -9.01
N LYS A 244 -7.50 -24.40 -9.68
CA LYS A 244 -6.52 -23.50 -9.05
C LYS A 244 -7.11 -22.14 -8.69
N TYR A 245 -7.97 -21.58 -9.54
CA TYR A 245 -8.61 -20.28 -9.33
C TYR A 245 -10.03 -20.38 -8.75
N HIS A 246 -10.42 -21.54 -8.21
CA HIS A 246 -11.74 -21.69 -7.60
C HIS A 246 -11.85 -20.74 -6.39
N PRO A 247 -12.92 -19.93 -6.26
CA PRO A 247 -13.05 -18.96 -5.17
C PRO A 247 -12.94 -19.60 -3.78
N ASP A 248 -13.43 -20.83 -3.62
CA ASP A 248 -13.33 -21.58 -2.36
C ASP A 248 -11.88 -21.82 -1.90
N LYS A 249 -10.91 -21.87 -2.83
CA LYS A 249 -9.49 -22.08 -2.50
C LYS A 249 -8.89 -20.90 -1.75
N VAL A 250 -9.49 -19.72 -1.84
CA VAL A 250 -9.01 -18.48 -1.22
C VAL A 250 -10.07 -17.81 -0.35
N ASN A 251 -11.21 -18.48 -0.11
CA ASN A 251 -12.30 -17.93 0.69
C ASN A 251 -11.88 -17.58 2.13
N HIS A 252 -10.91 -18.32 2.67
CA HIS A 252 -10.34 -18.09 4.01
C HIS A 252 -9.51 -16.79 4.09
N LEU A 253 -9.10 -16.24 2.95
CA LEU A 253 -8.34 -14.97 2.89
C LEU A 253 -9.24 -13.74 2.93
N GLY A 254 -10.56 -13.89 2.77
CA GLY A 254 -11.49 -12.75 2.75
C GLY A 254 -12.10 -12.48 1.37
N SER A 255 -13.14 -11.64 1.36
CA SER A 255 -13.98 -11.40 0.18
C SER A 255 -13.22 -10.78 -1.00
N GLU A 256 -12.27 -9.89 -0.74
CA GLU A 256 -11.52 -9.18 -1.77
C GLU A 256 -10.62 -10.10 -2.60
N PHE A 257 -9.96 -11.08 -1.95
CA PHE A 257 -9.09 -12.02 -2.64
C PHE A 257 -9.89 -13.11 -3.33
N ARG A 258 -11.04 -13.46 -2.74
CA ARG A 258 -12.05 -14.26 -3.42
C ARG A 258 -12.52 -13.58 -4.71
N THR A 259 -12.80 -12.28 -4.69
CA THR A 259 -13.17 -11.52 -5.91
C THR A 259 -12.07 -11.57 -6.97
N VAL A 260 -10.79 -11.48 -6.58
CA VAL A 260 -9.67 -11.64 -7.53
C VAL A 260 -9.67 -13.02 -8.19
N ALA A 261 -9.94 -14.08 -7.42
CA ALA A 261 -10.09 -15.43 -7.98
C ALA A 261 -11.34 -15.56 -8.88
N GLU A 262 -12.46 -14.93 -8.51
CA GLU A 262 -13.70 -14.91 -9.30
C GLU A 262 -13.51 -14.19 -10.65
N GLU A 263 -12.84 -13.03 -10.65
CA GLU A 263 -12.45 -12.32 -11.87
C GLU A 263 -11.64 -13.23 -12.79
N LYS A 264 -10.62 -13.88 -12.24
CA LYS A 264 -9.77 -14.79 -13.02
C LYS A 264 -10.55 -15.98 -13.56
N MET A 265 -11.41 -16.58 -12.74
CA MET A 265 -12.27 -17.68 -13.14
C MET A 265 -13.21 -17.28 -14.28
N LYS A 266 -13.80 -16.09 -14.20
CA LYS A 266 -14.66 -15.55 -15.25
C LYS A 266 -13.91 -15.45 -16.57
N GLU A 267 -12.66 -15.00 -16.55
CA GLU A 267 -11.85 -14.89 -17.75
C GLU A 267 -11.45 -16.26 -18.34
N ILE A 268 -11.11 -17.23 -17.48
CA ILE A 268 -10.87 -18.62 -17.89
C ILE A 268 -12.12 -19.20 -18.55
N ASN A 269 -13.31 -18.94 -17.98
CA ASN A 269 -14.58 -19.39 -18.54
C ASN A 269 -14.83 -18.78 -19.92
N VAL A 270 -14.61 -17.46 -20.08
CA VAL A 270 -14.78 -16.77 -21.37
C VAL A 270 -13.83 -17.33 -22.43
N ALA A 271 -12.55 -17.47 -22.10
CA ALA A 271 -11.55 -18.03 -23.02
C ALA A 271 -11.91 -19.46 -23.46
N TYR A 272 -12.35 -20.30 -22.52
CA TYR A 272 -12.80 -21.65 -22.83
C TYR A 272 -14.02 -21.66 -23.76
N GLN A 273 -15.03 -20.81 -23.54
CA GLN A 273 -16.19 -20.76 -24.44
C GLN A 273 -15.79 -20.31 -25.85
N GLN A 274 -14.92 -19.29 -25.97
CA GLN A 274 -14.44 -18.82 -27.27
C GLN A 274 -13.70 -19.92 -28.05
N LEU A 275 -12.81 -20.67 -27.40
CA LEU A 275 -12.11 -21.77 -28.06
C LEU A 275 -13.03 -22.95 -28.36
N LYS A 276 -13.98 -23.23 -27.46
CA LYS A 276 -14.98 -24.27 -27.68
C LYS A 276 -15.81 -23.99 -28.93
N GLU A 277 -16.28 -22.76 -29.13
CA GLU A 277 -17.04 -22.35 -30.32
C GLU A 277 -16.20 -22.36 -31.60
N ARG A 278 -14.91 -22.02 -31.50
CA ARG A 278 -13.98 -22.02 -32.66
C ARG A 278 -13.55 -23.43 -33.10
N LEU A 279 -13.52 -24.39 -32.18
CA LEU A 279 -13.01 -25.75 -32.40
C LEU A 279 -14.12 -26.81 -32.48
N SER A 280 -15.38 -26.43 -32.24
CA SER A 280 -16.57 -27.28 -32.45
C SER A 280 -17.04 -27.25 -33.89
#